data_AF-X1CI91-F1
#
_entry.id   AF-X1CI91-F1
#
_cell.length_a   1.000
_cell.length_b   1.000
_cell.length_c   1.000
_cell.angle_alpha   90.00
_cell.angle_beta   90.00
_cell.angle_gamma   90.00
#
_symmetry.space_group_name_H-M   'P 1'
#
loop_
_entity.id
_entity.type
_entity.pdbx_description
1 polymer ?
#
loop_
_entity_poly.entity_id
_entity_poly.type
_entity_poly.pdbx_seq_one_letter_code
_entity_poly.pdbx_strand_id
1 'polypeptide(L)'
;MLKTREFSTRNILRKMNVEVVCTTDDPVDNLKHHIKVKREDLDIKMLPAWRPDKAMAVENPDKYNVYLASLAEASDTDISSFKKLLEALQKRHDYFHKHGCRLSDHGIETFYA
;
A
#
# COMPACT_ATOMS: atom_id res chain seq x y z
N MET A 1 31.68 6.32 -4.50
CA MET A 1 30.54 6.54 -5.41
C MET A 1 29.24 6.78 -4.65
N LEU A 2 28.68 5.80 -3.90
CA LEU A 2 27.39 5.97 -3.18
C LEU A 2 27.35 7.08 -2.12
N LYS A 3 28.49 7.53 -1.61
CA LYS A 3 28.59 8.61 -0.62
C LYS A 3 28.33 10.01 -1.20
N THR A 4 28.27 10.17 -2.52
CA THR A 4 28.06 11.50 -3.14
C THR A 4 26.57 11.81 -3.28
N ARG A 5 26.22 13.11 -3.27
CA ARG A 5 24.82 13.56 -3.42
C ARG A 5 24.18 13.05 -4.71
N GLU A 6 24.96 12.95 -5.77
CA GLU A 6 24.54 12.46 -7.09
C GLU A 6 24.02 11.02 -7.09
N PHE A 7 24.48 10.20 -6.14
CA PHE A 7 24.06 8.80 -5.98
C PHE A 7 23.08 8.62 -4.81
N SER A 8 22.44 9.71 -4.35
CA SER A 8 21.26 9.58 -3.49
C SER A 8 20.07 9.00 -4.27
N THR A 9 19.14 8.33 -3.59
CA THR A 9 17.99 7.66 -4.21
C THR A 9 17.23 8.55 -5.21
N ARG A 10 16.91 9.78 -4.81
CA ARG A 10 16.17 10.72 -5.68
C ARG A 10 16.98 11.13 -6.90
N ASN A 11 18.29 11.34 -6.75
CA ASN A 11 19.13 11.73 -7.88
C ASN A 11 19.41 10.57 -8.82
N ILE A 12 19.43 9.33 -8.33
CA ILE A 12 19.46 8.14 -9.20
C ILE A 12 18.17 8.09 -10.03
N LEU A 13 16.99 8.26 -9.42
CA LEU A 13 15.72 8.28 -10.15
C LEU A 13 15.69 9.39 -11.22
N ARG A 14 16.20 10.59 -10.91
CA ARG A 14 16.34 11.67 -11.90
C ARG A 14 17.31 11.33 -13.03
N LYS A 15 18.48 10.76 -12.71
CA LYS A 15 19.45 10.33 -13.72
C LYS A 15 18.87 9.30 -14.68
N MET A 16 17.93 8.49 -14.19
CA MET A 16 17.21 7.48 -14.98
C MET A 16 15.92 8.01 -15.65
N ASN A 17 15.67 9.31 -15.60
CA ASN A 17 14.48 9.96 -16.16
C ASN A 17 13.16 9.33 -15.70
N VAL A 18 13.08 8.95 -14.41
CA VAL A 18 11.86 8.38 -13.83
C VAL A 18 10.85 9.49 -13.55
N GLU A 19 9.66 9.40 -14.12
CA GLU A 19 8.56 10.35 -13.87
C GLU A 19 7.64 9.91 -12.73
N VAL A 20 7.39 8.61 -12.61
CA VAL A 20 6.46 8.03 -11.63
C VAL A 20 7.04 6.72 -11.08
N VAL A 21 6.95 6.57 -9.77
CA VAL A 21 7.18 5.31 -9.06
C VAL A 21 5.90 4.93 -8.35
N CYS A 22 5.43 3.71 -8.62
CA CYS A 22 4.33 3.10 -7.88
C CYS A 22 4.92 2.06 -6.92
N THR A 23 4.86 2.30 -5.62
CA THR A 23 5.25 1.29 -4.63
C THR A 23 4.14 0.27 -4.43
N THR A 24 4.45 -0.84 -3.79
CA THR A 24 3.49 -1.87 -3.43
C THR A 24 3.24 -1.81 -1.93
N ASP A 25 2.02 -1.47 -1.51
CA ASP A 25 1.70 -1.17 -0.12
C ASP A 25 0.48 -2.00 0.35
N ASP A 26 0.47 -2.39 1.62
CA ASP A 26 -0.58 -3.21 2.23
C ASP A 26 -1.76 -2.33 2.67
N PRO A 27 -3.03 -2.78 2.57
CA PRO A 27 -4.20 -2.06 3.08
C PRO A 27 -4.05 -1.43 4.48
N VAL A 28 -3.28 -2.05 5.38
CA VAL A 28 -3.09 -1.56 6.76
C VAL A 28 -2.06 -0.43 6.86
N ASP A 29 -1.30 -0.14 5.79
CA ASP A 29 -0.25 0.86 5.80
C ASP A 29 -0.82 2.29 5.93
N ASN A 30 -0.15 3.11 6.73
CA ASN A 30 -0.55 4.51 6.95
C ASN A 30 -0.09 5.47 5.84
N LEU A 31 0.69 5.00 4.86
CA LEU A 31 1.20 5.79 3.72
C LEU A 31 1.97 7.07 4.13
N LYS A 32 2.55 7.12 5.34
CA LYS A 32 3.24 8.31 5.89
C LYS A 32 4.34 8.85 4.98
N HIS A 33 5.05 7.96 4.28
CA HIS A 33 6.13 8.34 3.37
C HIS A 33 5.60 8.97 2.08
N HIS A 34 4.50 8.46 1.54
CA HIS A 34 3.81 9.06 0.39
C HIS A 34 3.26 10.44 0.73
N ILE A 35 2.64 10.58 1.92
CA ILE A 35 2.15 11.88 2.42
C ILE A 35 3.31 12.87 2.56
N LYS A 36 4.44 12.44 3.14
CA LYS A 36 5.63 13.28 3.29
C LYS A 36 6.16 13.72 1.93
N VAL A 37 6.39 12.79 1.00
CA VAL A 37 6.92 13.08 -0.33
C VAL A 37 5.98 14.00 -1.12
N LYS A 38 4.67 13.79 -1.05
CA LYS A 38 3.67 14.65 -1.68
C LYS A 38 3.73 16.10 -1.19
N ARG A 39 4.12 16.34 0.07
CA ARG A 39 4.31 17.69 0.64
C ARG A 39 5.63 18.35 0.23
N GLU A 40 6.62 17.56 -0.18
CA GLU A 40 7.92 18.06 -0.62
C GLU A 40 7.92 18.51 -2.09
N ASP A 41 6.81 18.33 -2.81
CA ASP A 41 6.60 18.75 -4.21
C ASP A 41 7.74 18.34 -5.15
N LEU A 42 8.09 17.06 -5.10
CA LEU A 42 9.13 16.49 -5.96
C LEU A 42 8.66 16.39 -7.41
N ASP A 43 9.62 16.54 -8.32
CA ASP A 43 9.48 16.32 -9.77
C ASP A 43 9.06 14.88 -10.12
N ILE A 44 9.33 13.92 -9.24
CA ILE A 44 9.01 12.50 -9.41
C ILE A 44 7.81 12.14 -8.54
N LYS A 45 6.75 11.62 -9.15
CA LYS A 45 5.56 11.17 -8.42
C LYS A 45 5.85 9.84 -7.72
N MET A 46 5.65 9.80 -6.41
CA MET A 46 5.71 8.57 -5.61
C MET A 46 4.28 8.24 -5.16
N LEU A 47 3.70 7.18 -5.74
CA LEU A 47 2.30 6.81 -5.53
C LEU A 47 2.21 5.39 -4.96
N PRO A 48 1.24 5.11 -4.08
CA PRO A 48 1.01 3.75 -3.60
C PRO A 48 0.23 2.89 -4.60
N ALA A 49 0.46 1.59 -4.57
CA ALA A 49 -0.36 0.56 -5.17
C ALA A 49 -1.02 -0.29 -4.09
N TRP A 50 -2.29 -0.60 -4.27
CA TRP A 50 -3.07 -1.39 -3.32
C TRP A 50 -2.81 -2.88 -3.48
N ARG A 51 -2.19 -3.54 -2.49
CA ARG A 51 -1.93 -4.99 -2.52
C ARG A 51 -2.55 -5.73 -1.32
N PRO A 52 -3.77 -6.28 -1.46
CA PRO A 52 -4.51 -6.86 -0.34
C PRO A 52 -4.27 -8.37 -0.15
N ASP A 53 -3.09 -8.89 -0.48
CA ASP A 53 -2.82 -10.34 -0.44
C ASP A 53 -3.13 -10.96 0.93
N LYS A 54 -2.70 -10.33 2.02
CA LYS A 54 -2.96 -10.83 3.38
C LYS A 54 -4.44 -10.81 3.76
N ALA A 55 -5.25 -9.96 3.13
CA ALA A 55 -6.69 -9.93 3.33
C ALA A 55 -7.40 -11.13 2.66
N MET A 56 -6.72 -11.78 1.69
CA MET A 56 -7.20 -12.96 0.97
C MET A 56 -6.58 -14.27 1.49
N ALA A 57 -5.48 -14.20 2.25
CA ALA A 57 -4.71 -15.33 2.78
C ALA A 57 -5.37 -16.00 4.02
N VAL A 58 -6.52 -16.63 3.79
CA VAL A 58 -7.37 -17.24 4.85
C VAL A 58 -6.91 -18.63 5.30
N GLU A 59 -5.92 -19.22 4.64
CA GLU A 59 -5.45 -20.59 4.85
C GLU A 59 -4.81 -20.82 6.22
N ASN A 60 -4.33 -19.76 6.88
CA ASN A 60 -3.79 -19.81 8.25
C ASN A 60 -4.62 -18.89 9.17
N PRO A 61 -5.58 -19.45 9.93
CA PRO A 61 -6.49 -18.66 10.75
C PRO A 61 -5.78 -17.77 11.79
N ASP A 62 -4.72 -18.26 12.44
CA ASP A 62 -4.02 -17.49 13.48
C ASP A 62 -3.34 -16.25 12.88
N LYS A 63 -2.64 -16.40 11.76
CA LYS A 63 -2.03 -15.28 11.04
C LYS A 63 -3.09 -14.34 10.47
N TYR A 64 -4.17 -14.89 9.92
CA TYR A 64 -5.26 -14.11 9.36
C TYR A 64 -5.95 -13.25 10.43
N ASN A 65 -6.20 -13.80 11.62
CA ASN A 65 -6.80 -13.07 12.74
C ASN A 65 -5.90 -11.92 13.22
N VAL A 66 -4.57 -12.11 13.26
CA VAL A 66 -3.62 -11.03 13.55
C VAL A 66 -3.72 -9.92 12.49
N TYR A 67 -3.81 -10.28 11.21
CA TYR A 67 -3.98 -9.31 10.13
C TYR A 67 -5.32 -8.56 10.23
N LEU A 68 -6.43 -9.26 10.52
CA LEU A 68 -7.74 -8.65 10.71
C LEU A 68 -7.73 -7.63 11.86
N ALA A 69 -7.00 -7.90 12.94
CA ALA A 69 -6.83 -6.93 14.02
C ALA A 69 -6.12 -5.65 13.55
N SER A 70 -5.04 -5.78 12.77
CA SER A 70 -4.36 -4.61 12.17
C SER A 70 -5.24 -3.86 11.17
N LEU A 71 -6.04 -4.58 10.37
CA LEU A 71 -6.97 -3.97 9.43
C LEU A 71 -8.11 -3.25 10.16
N ALA A 72 -8.63 -3.83 11.25
CA ALA A 72 -9.63 -3.22 12.11
C ALA A 72 -9.13 -1.90 12.69
N GLU A 73 -7.90 -1.87 13.22
CA GLU A 73 -7.24 -0.66 13.72
C GLU A 73 -7.05 0.38 12.60
N ALA A 74 -6.47 -0.02 11.46
CA ALA A 74 -6.19 0.90 10.36
C ALA A 74 -7.46 1.50 9.72
N SER A 75 -8.57 0.77 9.77
CA SER A 75 -9.85 1.16 9.18
C SER A 75 -10.86 1.74 10.18
N ASP A 76 -10.52 1.77 11.47
CA ASP A 76 -11.42 2.10 12.57
C ASP A 76 -12.78 1.38 12.40
N THR A 77 -12.73 0.06 12.30
CA THR A 77 -13.88 -0.80 12.03
C THR A 77 -13.75 -2.11 12.80
N ASP A 78 -14.75 -2.45 13.61
CA ASP A 78 -14.85 -3.79 14.20
C ASP A 78 -15.22 -4.83 13.14
N ILE A 79 -14.34 -5.81 12.91
CA ILE A 79 -14.47 -6.83 11.87
C ILE A 79 -15.00 -8.13 12.49
N SER A 80 -16.32 -8.22 12.63
CA SER A 80 -17.03 -9.39 13.19
C SER A 80 -17.83 -10.19 12.15
N SER A 81 -17.80 -9.78 10.89
CA SER A 81 -18.47 -10.48 9.79
C SER A 81 -17.79 -10.20 8.45
N PHE A 82 -18.08 -11.00 7.43
CA PHE A 82 -17.60 -10.76 6.08
C PHE A 82 -18.01 -9.39 5.53
N LYS A 83 -19.25 -8.95 5.82
CA LYS A 83 -19.70 -7.60 5.45
C LYS A 83 -18.83 -6.50 6.09
N LYS A 84 -18.49 -6.66 7.37
CA LYS A 84 -17.61 -5.72 8.08
C LYS A 84 -16.18 -5.72 7.53
N LEU A 85 -15.68 -6.88 7.10
CA LEU A 85 -14.40 -6.98 6.39
C LEU A 85 -14.42 -6.16 5.09
N LEU A 86 -15.48 -6.29 4.27
CA LEU A 86 -15.62 -5.51 3.04
C LEU A 86 -15.71 -4.00 3.31
N GLU A 87 -16.45 -3.59 4.35
CA GLU A 87 -16.52 -2.19 4.79
C GLU A 87 -15.14 -1.65 5.20
N ALA A 88 -14.37 -2.42 5.98
CA ALA A 88 -13.01 -2.06 6.38
C ALA A 88 -12.08 -1.91 5.16
N LEU A 89 -12.08 -2.88 4.25
CA LEU A 89 -11.29 -2.84 3.02
C LEU A 89 -11.67 -1.66 2.14
N GLN A 90 -12.96 -1.36 1.98
CA GLN A 90 -13.41 -0.20 1.20
C GLN A 90 -12.89 1.11 1.79
N LYS A 91 -13.01 1.31 3.11
CA LYS A 91 -12.46 2.50 3.79
C LYS A 91 -10.96 2.67 3.53
N ARG A 92 -10.21 1.57 3.58
CA ARG A 92 -8.77 1.58 3.31
C ARG A 92 -8.47 1.83 1.82
N HIS A 93 -9.27 1.27 0.91
CA HIS A 93 -9.12 1.52 -0.52
C HIS A 93 -9.40 2.99 -0.89
N ASP A 94 -10.43 3.59 -0.29
CA ASP A 94 -10.73 5.04 -0.41
C ASP A 94 -9.58 5.89 0.16
N TYR A 95 -9.00 5.47 1.28
CA TYR A 95 -7.82 6.12 1.87
C TYR A 95 -6.64 6.10 0.89
N PHE A 96 -6.36 4.96 0.25
CA PHE A 96 -5.34 4.84 -0.80
C PHE A 96 -5.64 5.74 -2.00
N HIS A 97 -6.89 5.75 -2.48
CA HIS A 97 -7.33 6.60 -3.59
C HIS A 97 -7.07 8.08 -3.31
N LYS A 98 -7.40 8.55 -2.09
CA LYS A 98 -7.15 9.92 -1.62
C LYS A 98 -5.66 10.29 -1.61
N HIS A 99 -4.79 9.30 -1.45
CA HIS A 99 -3.33 9.46 -1.49
C HIS A 99 -2.72 9.22 -2.87
N GLY A 100 -3.55 9.12 -3.91
CA GLY A 100 -3.10 9.05 -5.31
C GLY A 100 -2.94 7.64 -5.86
N CYS A 101 -3.34 6.60 -5.10
CA CYS A 101 -3.40 5.23 -5.61
C CYS A 101 -4.32 5.14 -6.84
N ARG A 102 -3.86 4.48 -7.90
CA ARG A 102 -4.61 4.23 -9.14
C ARG A 102 -4.44 2.80 -9.67
N LEU A 103 -3.78 1.94 -8.92
CA LEU A 103 -3.53 0.56 -9.29
C LEU A 103 -3.68 -0.37 -8.09
N SER A 104 -4.13 -1.59 -8.37
CA SER A 104 -4.06 -2.70 -7.45
C SER A 104 -3.18 -3.81 -8.00
N ASP A 105 -2.54 -4.55 -7.12
CA ASP A 105 -1.70 -5.71 -7.41
C ASP A 105 -2.19 -6.87 -6.53
N HIS A 106 -2.19 -8.08 -7.08
CA HIS A 106 -2.69 -9.28 -6.40
C HIS A 106 -1.74 -10.43 -6.67
N GLY A 107 -1.02 -10.88 -5.64
CA GLY A 107 -0.18 -12.07 -5.70
C GLY A 107 -1.01 -13.32 -5.50
N ILE A 108 -1.46 -13.93 -6.61
CA ILE A 108 -2.24 -15.16 -6.57
C ILE A 108 -1.35 -16.34 -6.95
N GLU A 109 -1.07 -17.24 -6.01
CA GLU A 109 -0.25 -18.43 -6.26
C GLU A 109 -1.03 -19.53 -7.00
N THR A 110 -2.34 -19.62 -6.78
CA THR A 110 -3.20 -20.64 -7.40
C THR A 110 -4.51 -20.01 -7.86
N PHE A 111 -4.82 -20.15 -9.14
CA PHE A 111 -6.12 -19.81 -9.69
C PHE A 111 -7.05 -21.02 -9.54
N TYR A 112 -8.20 -20.83 -8.89
CA TYR A 112 -9.24 -21.83 -8.79
C TYR A 112 -10.25 -21.64 -9.93
N ALA A 113 -10.65 -22.73 -10.59
CA ALA A 113 -11.60 -22.78 -11.70
C ALA A 113 -12.68 -23.84 -11.44
#